data_AF-A0A9N9ZFL0-F1
#
_entry.id   AF-A0A9N9ZFL0-F1
#
_cell.length_a   1.000
_cell.length_b   1.000
_cell.length_c   1.000
_cell.angle_alpha   90.00
_cell.angle_beta   90.00
_cell.angle_gamma   90.00
#
_symmetry.space_group_name_H-M   'P 1'
#
loop_
_entity.id
_entity.type
_entity.pdbx_description
1 polymer ?
#
loop_
_entity_poly.entity_id
_entity_poly.type
_entity_poly.pdbx_seq_one_letter_code
_entity_poly.pdbx_strand_id
1 'polypeptide(L)'
;MRAYVFAAKILKLNDRLIGWRCDDFHQGHLVTLYARLHEEFRRDPGIMLRLENLCYGQHMAWLFRMEETLREADMPEPCHDFRNEELFPNYMQLPIDDPDKVSDHFNRYHRPKKHWIFLGSLVGLDIPAERLLVRDKQKKTVLVSLNNVSIDVGDAREVSPLSIVLIPYAARTTLEDGKEAATSTNQMIKVISGVTLAEILRLSCKVNIYSNIKRDMRICHGCNKQVEKGSPVLSKCARCGMFWYCSKDCQVAGWKNKGHKDDCKLLGIKVIYDAFCRDPEGMINPIGWELRTMFFNALDWAKLTSNATVSIADLIKKVQPIGVASENPAPKVKPANQMIDTLLEKLGDLGPDD
;
A
#
# COMPACT_ATOMS: atom_id res chain seq x y z
N MET A 1 21.25 22.02 -0.20
CA MET A 1 22.40 21.99 0.75
C MET A 1 22.80 20.59 1.23
N ARG A 2 21.91 19.72 1.76
CA ARG A 2 22.35 18.47 2.42
C ARG A 2 22.87 17.37 1.47
N ALA A 3 22.38 17.29 0.24
CA ALA A 3 22.98 16.46 -0.82
C ALA A 3 24.40 16.92 -1.21
N TYR A 4 24.66 18.22 -1.17
CA TYR A 4 26.00 18.80 -1.41
C TYR A 4 26.97 18.47 -0.28
N VAL A 5 26.51 18.46 0.97
CA VAL A 5 27.32 18.02 2.13
C VAL A 5 27.68 16.52 2.03
N PHE A 6 26.77 15.71 1.48
CA PHE A 6 27.02 14.27 1.24
C PHE A 6 28.04 14.06 0.11
N ALA A 7 27.89 14.75 -1.03
CA ALA A 7 28.86 14.72 -2.13
C ALA A 7 30.25 15.25 -1.69
N ALA A 8 30.30 16.33 -0.90
CA ALA A 8 31.53 16.88 -0.36
C ALA A 8 32.22 15.92 0.63
N LYS A 9 31.46 15.14 1.41
CA LYS A 9 32.02 14.11 2.30
C LYS A 9 32.59 12.92 1.53
N ILE A 10 31.96 12.50 0.44
CA ILE A 10 32.49 11.45 -0.46
C ILE A 10 33.82 11.88 -1.08
N LEU A 11 33.93 13.15 -1.50
CA LEU A 11 35.16 13.69 -2.09
C LEU A 11 36.28 13.91 -1.05
N LYS A 12 35.93 14.18 0.21
CA LYS A 12 36.89 14.33 1.32
C LYS A 12 37.52 13.01 1.78
N LEU A 13 36.87 11.87 1.52
CA LEU A 13 37.34 10.54 1.93
C LEU A 13 38.36 9.93 0.94
N ASN A 14 38.55 10.56 -0.20
CA ASN A 14 39.56 10.18 -1.18
C ASN A 14 40.60 11.32 -1.15
N ASP A 15 41.73 11.13 -0.44
CA ASP A 15 42.75 12.14 -0.06
C ASP A 15 43.41 12.93 -1.22
N ARG A 16 42.83 12.92 -2.42
CA ARG A 16 43.34 13.53 -3.65
C ARG A 16 42.69 14.86 -4.03
N LEU A 17 41.75 15.39 -3.24
CA LEU A 17 41.06 16.66 -3.54
C LEU A 17 41.13 17.65 -2.37
N ILE A 18 42.33 18.12 -2.06
CA ILE A 18 42.56 19.23 -1.14
C ILE A 18 42.35 20.54 -1.91
N GLY A 19 41.28 21.29 -1.61
CA GLY A 19 41.18 22.67 -2.09
C GLY A 19 39.81 23.37 -2.11
N TRP A 20 38.68 22.69 -1.91
CA TRP A 20 37.36 23.30 -2.10
C TRP A 20 36.63 23.55 -0.78
N ARG A 21 36.06 24.76 -0.59
CA ARG A 21 35.17 25.08 0.53
C ARG A 21 33.72 24.79 0.14
N CYS A 22 32.86 24.54 1.14
CA CYS A 22 31.46 24.16 0.92
C CYS A 22 30.62 25.27 0.26
N ASP A 23 31.13 26.51 0.25
CA ASP A 23 30.39 27.70 -0.17
C ASP A 23 30.51 27.98 -1.68
N ASP A 24 31.32 27.22 -2.42
CA ASP A 24 31.65 27.46 -3.84
C ASP A 24 30.69 26.79 -4.85
N PHE A 25 29.58 26.18 -4.41
CA PHE A 25 28.70 25.39 -5.29
C PHE A 25 27.57 26.21 -5.94
N HIS A 26 27.86 26.82 -7.09
CA HIS A 26 26.85 27.28 -8.06
C HIS A 26 26.61 26.27 -9.20
N GLN A 27 25.48 26.36 -9.91
CA GLN A 27 25.02 25.39 -10.93
C GLN A 27 26.05 25.02 -12.02
N GLY A 28 27.01 25.90 -12.34
CA GLY A 28 28.10 25.61 -13.28
C GLY A 28 29.13 24.56 -12.81
N HIS A 29 29.20 24.29 -11.51
CA HIS A 29 30.19 23.37 -10.93
C HIS A 29 29.77 21.90 -10.98
N LEU A 30 28.49 21.60 -11.23
CA LEU A 30 27.99 20.23 -11.36
C LEU A 30 28.54 19.53 -12.61
N VAL A 31 28.64 20.26 -13.73
CA VAL A 31 29.19 19.72 -14.99
C VAL A 31 30.68 19.39 -14.83
N THR A 32 31.45 20.28 -14.20
CA THR A 32 32.88 20.08 -13.91
C THR A 32 33.11 18.95 -12.91
N LEU A 33 32.26 18.83 -11.89
CA LEU A 33 32.31 17.73 -10.94
C LEU A 33 32.00 16.39 -11.62
N TYR A 34 31.00 16.36 -12.50
CA TYR A 34 30.63 15.16 -13.24
C TYR A 34 31.72 14.73 -14.22
N ALA A 35 32.34 15.68 -14.94
CA ALA A 35 33.45 15.42 -15.84
C ALA A 35 34.69 14.85 -15.11
N ARG A 36 35.02 15.38 -13.92
CA ARG A 36 36.12 14.86 -13.10
C ARG A 36 35.82 13.49 -12.49
N LEU A 37 34.60 13.28 -11.99
CA LEU A 37 34.18 11.95 -11.53
C LEU A 37 34.28 10.93 -12.66
N HIS A 38 33.81 11.29 -13.86
CA HIS A 38 33.92 10.45 -15.05
C HIS A 38 35.37 10.13 -15.44
N GLU A 39 36.31 11.06 -15.27
CA GLU A 39 37.73 10.82 -15.57
C GLU A 39 38.41 9.92 -14.52
N GLU A 40 38.09 10.11 -13.23
CA GLU A 40 38.58 9.24 -12.16
C GLU A 40 37.98 7.82 -12.25
N PHE A 41 36.71 7.70 -12.66
CA PHE A 41 36.11 6.39 -12.98
C PHE A 41 36.80 5.68 -14.15
N ARG A 42 37.27 6.45 -15.15
CA ARG A 42 38.06 5.91 -16.26
C ARG A 42 39.42 5.38 -15.81
N ARG A 43 39.99 5.94 -14.74
CA ARG A 43 41.32 5.59 -14.20
C ARG A 43 41.29 4.42 -13.22
N ASP A 44 40.24 4.30 -12.41
CA ASP A 44 40.06 3.17 -11.50
C ASP A 44 38.58 2.74 -11.44
N PRO A 45 38.19 1.74 -12.26
CA PRO A 45 36.84 1.21 -12.25
C PRO A 45 36.41 0.63 -10.88
N GLY A 46 37.37 0.23 -10.02
CA GLY A 46 37.11 -0.28 -8.68
C GLY A 46 36.65 0.77 -7.67
N ILE A 47 36.77 2.07 -8.00
CA ILE A 47 36.20 3.16 -7.20
C ILE A 47 34.67 3.04 -7.12
N MET A 48 34.00 2.61 -8.19
CA MET A 48 32.55 2.40 -8.18
C MET A 48 32.15 1.34 -7.16
N LEU A 49 32.82 0.19 -7.13
CA LEU A 49 32.49 -0.89 -6.20
C LEU A 49 32.72 -0.49 -4.71
N ARG A 50 33.75 0.32 -4.45
CA ARG A 50 34.05 0.82 -3.10
C ARG A 50 33.09 1.93 -2.68
N LEU A 51 32.75 2.85 -3.59
CA LEU A 51 31.73 3.87 -3.36
C LEU A 51 30.34 3.26 -3.23
N GLU A 52 30.02 2.21 -3.98
CA GLU A 52 28.77 1.45 -3.87
C GLU A 52 28.60 0.88 -2.47
N ASN A 53 29.61 0.20 -1.92
CA ASN A 53 29.51 -0.38 -0.58
C ASN A 53 29.43 0.68 0.52
N LEU A 54 30.18 1.79 0.39
CA LEU A 54 30.18 2.86 1.39
C LEU A 54 28.90 3.72 1.31
N CYS A 55 28.48 4.09 0.11
CA CYS A 55 27.27 4.88 -0.13
C CYS A 55 26.02 4.06 0.17
N TYR A 56 25.97 2.78 -0.18
CA TYR A 56 24.80 1.93 0.11
C TYR A 56 24.59 1.81 1.63
N GLY A 57 25.64 1.52 2.41
CA GLY A 57 25.53 1.43 3.87
C GLY A 57 25.11 2.75 4.53
N GLN A 58 25.75 3.86 4.16
CA GLN A 58 25.46 5.18 4.75
C GLN A 58 24.15 5.79 4.27
N HIS A 59 23.77 5.58 3.00
CA HIS A 59 22.51 6.03 2.42
C HIS A 59 21.35 5.21 2.97
N MET A 60 21.47 3.89 3.10
CA MET A 60 20.42 3.07 3.73
C MET A 60 20.24 3.47 5.20
N ALA A 61 21.32 3.66 5.96
CA ALA A 61 21.22 4.16 7.33
C ALA A 61 20.62 5.57 7.42
N TRP A 62 20.87 6.43 6.43
CA TRP A 62 20.25 7.75 6.33
C TRP A 62 18.76 7.69 5.96
N LEU A 63 18.37 6.82 5.01
CA LEU A 63 16.97 6.56 4.65
C LEU A 63 16.20 5.98 5.84
N PHE A 64 16.78 5.03 6.58
CA PHE A 64 16.17 4.48 7.79
C PHE A 64 15.96 5.57 8.86
N ARG A 65 16.97 6.40 9.12
CA ARG A 65 16.84 7.54 10.04
C ARG A 65 15.83 8.57 9.56
N MET A 66 15.73 8.81 8.25
CA MET A 66 14.69 9.68 7.68
C MET A 66 13.29 9.08 7.85
N GLU A 67 13.13 7.78 7.62
CA GLU A 67 11.86 7.10 7.83
C GLU A 67 11.43 7.14 9.30
N GLU A 68 12.38 7.00 10.22
CA GLU A 68 12.17 7.12 11.67
C GLU A 68 11.83 8.56 12.07
N THR A 69 12.55 9.55 11.51
CA THR A 69 12.26 10.98 11.71
C THR A 69 10.88 11.36 11.14
N LEU A 70 10.45 10.76 10.03
CA LEU A 70 9.09 10.95 9.47
C LEU A 70 8.01 10.26 10.31
N ARG A 71 8.33 9.16 11.01
CA ARG A 71 7.44 8.55 12.01
C ARG A 71 7.37 9.35 13.31
N GLU A 72 8.42 10.10 13.62
CA GLU A 72 8.54 10.96 14.81
C GLU A 72 7.99 12.36 14.60
N ALA A 73 8.13 12.91 13.38
CA ALA A 73 7.42 14.11 12.95
C ALA A 73 5.93 13.87 13.14
N ASP A 74 5.27 14.84 13.79
CA ASP A 74 3.83 14.86 14.04
C ASP A 74 3.12 14.44 12.74
N MET A 75 2.44 13.29 12.77
CA MET A 75 1.80 12.66 11.61
C MET A 75 1.16 13.71 10.69
N PRO A 76 1.57 13.80 9.41
CA PRO A 76 0.97 14.73 8.49
C PRO A 76 -0.48 14.32 8.25
N GLU A 77 -1.39 15.29 8.38
CA GLU A 77 -2.80 15.21 7.99
C GLU A 77 -3.67 14.13 8.69
N PRO A 78 -5.01 14.29 8.67
CA PRO A 78 -5.91 13.25 9.15
C PRO A 78 -5.66 11.95 8.36
N CYS A 79 -5.49 10.85 9.08
CA CYS A 79 -5.45 9.51 8.52
C CYS A 79 -6.66 9.30 7.59
N HIS A 80 -6.39 8.75 6.41
CA HIS A 80 -7.42 8.57 5.39
C HIS A 80 -8.49 7.54 5.81
N ASP A 81 -9.74 7.83 5.47
CA ASP A 81 -10.85 6.88 5.64
C ASP A 81 -10.99 6.04 4.38
N PHE A 82 -10.91 4.71 4.48
CA PHE A 82 -11.09 3.80 3.33
C PHE A 82 -12.51 3.84 2.75
N ARG A 83 -13.45 4.52 3.42
CA ARG A 83 -14.79 4.82 2.90
C ARG A 83 -14.85 6.11 2.09
N ASN A 84 -13.82 6.97 2.14
CA ASN A 84 -13.77 8.16 1.30
C ASN A 84 -13.75 7.70 -0.17
N GLU A 85 -14.82 8.00 -0.90
CA GLU A 85 -15.00 7.58 -2.29
C GLU A 85 -14.13 8.39 -3.27
N GLU A 86 -13.58 9.53 -2.86
CA GLU A 86 -12.62 10.28 -3.66
C GLU A 86 -11.24 9.65 -3.66
N LEU A 87 -10.77 9.18 -2.48
CA LEU A 87 -9.46 8.55 -2.32
C LEU A 87 -9.51 7.04 -2.57
N PHE A 88 -10.64 6.41 -2.25
CA PHE A 88 -10.86 4.97 -2.40
C PHE A 88 -12.17 4.71 -3.15
N PRO A 89 -12.26 5.05 -4.45
CA PRO A 89 -13.46 4.86 -5.24
C PRO A 89 -13.89 3.38 -5.29
N ASN A 90 -15.19 3.14 -5.42
CA ASN A 90 -15.68 1.85 -5.91
C ASN A 90 -15.49 1.74 -7.42
N TYR A 91 -15.76 0.57 -8.02
CA TYR A 91 -15.48 0.39 -9.44
C TYR A 91 -16.23 1.36 -10.36
N MET A 92 -17.49 1.67 -10.04
CA MET A 92 -18.31 2.55 -10.88
C MET A 92 -17.86 4.02 -10.82
N GLN A 93 -17.10 4.39 -9.79
CA GLN A 93 -16.53 5.72 -9.58
C GLN A 93 -15.14 5.89 -10.17
N LEU A 94 -14.52 4.80 -10.64
CA LEU A 94 -13.25 4.89 -11.34
C LEU A 94 -13.43 5.68 -12.65
N PRO A 95 -12.45 6.51 -13.03
CA PRO A 95 -12.50 7.25 -14.29
C PRO A 95 -12.58 6.28 -15.47
N ILE A 96 -13.29 6.68 -16.53
CA ILE A 96 -13.31 5.95 -17.81
C ILE A 96 -12.09 6.43 -18.57
N ASP A 97 -11.15 5.51 -18.81
CA ASP A 97 -9.77 5.78 -19.24
C ASP A 97 -8.91 6.50 -18.20
N ASP A 98 -7.59 6.49 -18.42
CA ASP A 98 -6.62 7.19 -17.57
C ASP A 98 -6.80 8.71 -17.77
N PRO A 99 -7.47 9.40 -16.82
CA PRO A 99 -7.94 10.77 -17.02
C PRO A 99 -6.77 11.77 -17.11
N ASP A 100 -5.55 11.34 -16.76
CA ASP A 100 -4.36 12.17 -16.68
C ASP A 100 -3.34 11.90 -17.80
N LYS A 101 -3.72 11.19 -18.87
CA LYS A 101 -2.97 11.12 -20.15
C LYS A 101 -2.96 12.45 -20.93
N VAL A 102 -3.00 13.59 -20.24
CA VAL A 102 -2.69 14.87 -20.87
C VAL A 102 -1.18 14.86 -21.13
N SER A 103 -0.79 14.63 -22.39
CA SER A 103 0.61 14.67 -22.81
C SER A 103 1.19 16.07 -22.55
N ASP A 104 1.83 16.25 -21.40
CA ASP A 104 2.74 17.36 -21.26
C ASP A 104 3.97 17.03 -22.12
N HIS A 105 4.08 17.67 -23.29
CA HIS A 105 5.15 17.42 -24.26
C HIS A 105 6.56 17.60 -23.67
N PHE A 106 6.69 18.23 -22.51
CA PHE A 106 7.97 18.52 -21.88
C PHE A 106 8.31 17.63 -20.68
N ASN A 107 7.33 16.95 -20.07
CA ASN A 107 7.57 16.16 -18.87
C ASN A 107 7.13 14.71 -19.09
N ARG A 108 8.09 13.80 -19.24
CA ARG A 108 7.83 12.35 -19.40
C ARG A 108 7.16 11.69 -18.19
N TYR A 109 6.84 12.47 -17.15
CA TYR A 109 6.23 12.01 -15.91
C TYR A 109 4.89 12.70 -15.72
N HIS A 110 3.82 11.96 -15.95
CA HIS A 110 2.47 12.40 -15.62
C HIS A 110 2.30 12.33 -14.11
N ARG A 111 2.09 13.49 -13.47
CA ARG A 111 1.69 13.57 -12.07
C ARG A 111 0.18 13.78 -12.03
N PRO A 112 -0.60 12.81 -11.51
CA PRO A 112 -2.04 12.92 -11.49
C PRO A 112 -2.47 14.07 -10.57
N LYS A 113 -3.54 14.79 -10.94
CA LYS A 113 -4.02 15.95 -10.16
C LYS A 113 -4.65 15.55 -8.83
N LYS A 114 -5.14 14.31 -8.76
CA LYS A 114 -5.75 13.71 -7.59
C LYS A 114 -5.16 12.32 -7.38
N HIS A 115 -5.11 11.90 -6.13
CA HIS A 115 -4.55 10.62 -5.76
C HIS A 115 -5.65 9.68 -5.29
N TRP A 116 -5.74 8.48 -5.88
CA TRP A 116 -6.74 7.48 -5.48
C TRP A 116 -6.19 6.05 -5.57
N ILE A 117 -6.83 5.14 -4.82
CA ILE A 117 -6.51 3.72 -4.78
C ILE A 117 -7.81 2.92 -4.83
N PHE A 118 -7.94 2.09 -5.84
CA PHE A 118 -9.03 1.12 -5.87
C PHE A 118 -8.71 -0.04 -4.92
N LEU A 119 -9.64 -0.34 -4.02
CA LEU A 119 -9.50 -1.36 -2.97
C LEU A 119 -10.57 -2.43 -3.14
N GLY A 120 -10.17 -3.70 -3.12
CA GLY A 120 -11.12 -4.82 -3.15
C GLY A 120 -10.56 -6.11 -2.57
N SER A 121 -11.42 -7.08 -2.31
CA SER A 121 -11.03 -8.44 -1.94
C SER A 121 -10.75 -9.28 -3.18
N LEU A 122 -9.65 -10.01 -3.20
CA LEU A 122 -9.37 -10.97 -4.26
C LEU A 122 -10.34 -12.15 -4.16
N VAL A 123 -11.06 -12.41 -5.24
CA VAL A 123 -12.00 -13.53 -5.38
C VAL A 123 -11.35 -14.70 -6.08
N GLY A 124 -10.51 -14.43 -7.09
CA GLY A 124 -9.88 -15.46 -7.89
C GLY A 124 -8.94 -14.90 -8.96
N LEU A 125 -8.40 -15.81 -9.77
CA LEU A 125 -7.51 -15.51 -10.88
C LEU A 125 -8.12 -16.04 -12.17
N ASP A 126 -8.11 -15.23 -13.23
CA ASP A 126 -8.38 -15.65 -14.60
C ASP A 126 -7.02 -15.83 -15.28
N ILE A 127 -6.44 -17.02 -15.09
CA ILE A 127 -5.07 -17.34 -15.49
C ILE A 127 -4.85 -17.19 -16.99
N PRO A 128 -5.69 -17.76 -17.88
CA PRO A 128 -5.45 -17.71 -19.32
C PRO A 128 -5.41 -16.28 -19.86
N ALA A 129 -6.11 -15.36 -19.20
CA ALA A 129 -6.20 -13.97 -19.61
C ALA A 129 -5.35 -13.01 -18.76
N GLU A 130 -4.55 -13.54 -17.83
CA GLU A 130 -3.71 -12.77 -16.90
C GLU A 130 -4.49 -11.69 -16.14
N ARG A 131 -5.62 -12.07 -15.52
CA ARG A 131 -6.50 -11.13 -14.80
C ARG A 131 -6.74 -11.55 -13.36
N LEU A 132 -7.02 -10.58 -12.50
CA LEU A 132 -7.56 -10.81 -11.16
C LEU A 132 -9.08 -10.62 -11.17
N LEU A 133 -9.80 -11.45 -10.44
CA LEU A 133 -11.19 -11.21 -10.09
C LEU A 133 -11.20 -10.53 -8.71
N VAL A 134 -11.56 -9.25 -8.68
CA VAL A 134 -11.56 -8.45 -7.46
C VAL A 134 -12.98 -8.03 -7.13
N ARG A 135 -13.40 -8.21 -5.89
CA ARG A 135 -14.70 -7.74 -5.40
C ARG A 135 -14.52 -6.44 -4.64
N ASP A 136 -15.18 -5.39 -5.09
CA ASP A 136 -15.07 -4.05 -4.51
C ASP A 136 -15.91 -3.88 -3.23
N LYS A 137 -15.89 -2.66 -2.67
CA LYS A 137 -16.65 -2.29 -1.46
C LYS A 137 -18.17 -2.41 -1.62
N GLN A 138 -18.69 -2.34 -2.84
CA GLN A 138 -20.12 -2.52 -3.17
C GLN A 138 -20.46 -3.97 -3.51
N LYS A 139 -19.52 -4.91 -3.29
CA LYS A 139 -19.63 -6.33 -3.63
C LYS A 139 -19.71 -6.60 -5.14
N LYS A 140 -19.43 -5.62 -6.00
CA LYS A 140 -19.31 -5.83 -7.44
C LYS A 140 -18.01 -6.57 -7.71
N THR A 141 -18.09 -7.69 -8.42
CA THR A 141 -16.90 -8.41 -8.88
C THR A 141 -16.47 -7.84 -10.22
N VAL A 142 -15.20 -7.48 -10.32
CA VAL A 142 -14.62 -6.77 -11.46
C VAL A 142 -13.35 -7.49 -11.91
N LEU A 143 -13.11 -7.46 -13.22
CA LEU A 143 -11.85 -7.93 -13.79
C LEU A 143 -10.79 -6.86 -13.59
N VAL A 144 -9.59 -7.26 -13.22
CA VAL A 144 -8.41 -6.40 -13.19
C VAL A 144 -7.39 -6.97 -14.16
N SER A 145 -7.06 -6.23 -15.22
CA SER A 145 -6.02 -6.67 -16.15
C SER A 145 -4.63 -6.43 -15.59
N LEU A 146 -3.73 -7.40 -15.76
CA LEU A 146 -2.34 -7.33 -15.32
C LEU A 146 -1.37 -6.91 -16.44
N ASN A 147 -1.90 -6.56 -17.62
CA ASN A 147 -1.09 -6.17 -18.77
C ASN A 147 -0.12 -5.03 -18.42
N ASN A 148 1.18 -5.28 -18.55
CA ASN A 148 2.27 -4.34 -18.25
C ASN A 148 2.34 -3.86 -16.79
N VAL A 149 1.80 -4.64 -15.86
CA VAL A 149 1.77 -4.30 -14.43
C VAL A 149 2.53 -5.34 -13.61
N SER A 150 3.35 -4.88 -12.68
CA SER A 150 3.97 -5.74 -11.68
C SER A 150 3.03 -5.94 -10.49
N ILE A 151 2.98 -7.17 -9.96
CA ILE A 151 2.28 -7.47 -8.70
C ILE A 151 3.32 -7.57 -7.59
N ASP A 152 3.13 -6.77 -6.55
CA ASP A 152 3.82 -6.91 -5.28
C ASP A 152 2.94 -7.65 -4.29
N VAL A 153 3.28 -8.92 -4.11
CA VAL A 153 2.65 -9.80 -3.10
C VAL A 153 3.30 -9.63 -1.72
N GLY A 154 4.34 -8.80 -1.57
CA GLY A 154 5.10 -8.64 -0.33
C GLY A 154 5.56 -9.99 0.24
N ASP A 155 5.41 -10.14 1.56
CA ASP A 155 5.72 -11.39 2.29
C ASP A 155 4.62 -12.46 2.18
N ALA A 156 3.60 -12.27 1.32
CA ALA A 156 2.55 -13.26 1.17
C ALA A 156 3.12 -14.58 0.63
N ARG A 157 3.11 -15.60 1.49
CA ARG A 157 3.49 -16.96 1.11
C ARG A 157 2.47 -17.60 0.17
N GLU A 158 1.20 -17.23 0.33
CA GLU A 158 0.06 -17.75 -0.43
C GLU A 158 -0.95 -16.63 -0.69
N VAL A 159 -1.51 -16.62 -1.90
CA VAL A 159 -2.62 -15.75 -2.26
C VAL A 159 -3.91 -16.48 -1.97
N SER A 160 -4.72 -15.92 -1.07
CA SER A 160 -5.92 -16.55 -0.53
C SER A 160 -7.17 -15.72 -0.87
N PRO A 161 -8.38 -16.28 -0.78
CA PRO A 161 -9.63 -15.51 -0.84
C PRO A 161 -9.75 -14.43 0.25
N LEU A 162 -8.88 -14.48 1.27
CA LEU A 162 -8.76 -13.48 2.32
C LEU A 162 -7.65 -12.45 2.00
N SER A 163 -7.32 -12.26 0.73
CA SER A 163 -6.37 -11.24 0.31
C SER A 163 -7.12 -9.97 -0.13
N ILE A 164 -6.56 -8.81 0.22
CA ILE A 164 -6.98 -7.53 -0.34
C ILE A 164 -6.02 -7.12 -1.46
N VAL A 165 -6.56 -6.42 -2.44
CA VAL A 165 -5.84 -5.87 -3.58
C VAL A 165 -5.97 -4.35 -3.53
N LEU A 166 -4.84 -3.66 -3.62
CA LEU A 166 -4.74 -2.22 -3.73
C LEU A 166 -4.19 -1.89 -5.12
N ILE A 167 -4.96 -1.13 -5.88
CA ILE A 167 -4.66 -0.78 -7.26
C ILE A 167 -4.62 0.74 -7.35
N PRO A 168 -3.43 1.33 -7.25
CA PRO A 168 -3.32 2.77 -7.31
C PRO A 168 -3.65 3.29 -8.72
N TYR A 169 -4.34 4.44 -8.76
CA TYR A 169 -4.88 5.08 -9.98
C TYR A 169 -5.55 4.11 -10.96
N ALA A 170 -6.35 3.19 -10.42
CA ALA A 170 -7.15 2.33 -11.28
C ALA A 170 -8.10 3.18 -12.15
N ALA A 171 -8.23 2.80 -13.41
CA ALA A 171 -9.19 3.35 -14.36
C ALA A 171 -10.07 2.22 -14.92
N ARG A 172 -11.30 2.53 -15.29
CA ARG A 172 -12.16 1.63 -16.06
C ARG A 172 -11.69 1.62 -17.50
N THR A 173 -11.63 0.44 -18.07
CA THR A 173 -11.35 0.27 -19.49
C THR A 173 -12.19 -0.88 -20.05
N THR A 174 -12.32 -0.90 -21.37
CA THR A 174 -12.88 -2.04 -22.10
C THR A 174 -11.71 -2.81 -22.71
N LEU A 175 -11.61 -4.09 -22.36
CA LEU A 175 -10.57 -4.97 -22.89
C LEU A 175 -10.86 -5.34 -24.35
N GLU A 176 -9.87 -5.93 -25.02
CA GLU A 176 -9.99 -6.38 -26.42
C GLU A 176 -11.13 -7.40 -26.64
N ASP A 177 -11.48 -8.15 -25.60
CA ASP A 177 -12.62 -9.09 -25.62
C ASP A 177 -13.99 -8.44 -25.32
N GLY A 178 -14.03 -7.11 -25.25
CA GLY A 178 -15.23 -6.32 -24.97
C GLY A 178 -15.65 -6.30 -23.50
N LYS A 179 -14.91 -6.95 -22.59
CA LYS A 179 -15.25 -6.95 -21.17
C LYS A 179 -14.78 -5.67 -20.48
N GLU A 180 -15.60 -5.17 -19.57
CA GLU A 180 -15.21 -4.08 -18.67
C GLU A 180 -14.22 -4.58 -17.61
N ALA A 181 -13.13 -3.84 -17.41
CA ALA A 181 -12.11 -4.13 -16.41
C ALA A 181 -11.63 -2.86 -15.69
N ALA A 182 -10.90 -3.05 -14.60
CA ALA A 182 -10.04 -2.04 -13.99
C ALA A 182 -8.60 -2.27 -14.44
N THR A 183 -7.89 -1.19 -14.76
CA THR A 183 -6.47 -1.22 -15.14
C THR A 183 -5.70 -0.16 -14.38
N SER A 184 -4.42 -0.41 -14.15
CA SER A 184 -3.49 0.60 -13.62
C SER A 184 -2.37 0.82 -14.64
N THR A 185 -2.06 2.06 -14.96
CA THR A 185 -0.99 2.41 -15.89
C THR A 185 0.33 2.53 -15.12
N ASN A 186 1.29 1.66 -15.41
CA ASN A 186 2.67 1.73 -14.91
C ASN A 186 2.85 1.66 -13.38
N GLN A 187 1.90 1.07 -12.65
CA GLN A 187 2.00 1.01 -11.18
C GLN A 187 1.84 -0.38 -10.63
N MET A 188 2.51 -0.59 -9.50
CA MET A 188 2.59 -1.86 -8.81
C MET A 188 1.28 -2.13 -8.06
N ILE A 189 0.59 -3.20 -8.46
CA ILE A 189 -0.58 -3.70 -7.72
C ILE A 189 -0.08 -4.35 -6.45
N LYS A 190 -0.63 -3.95 -5.30
CA LYS A 190 -0.25 -4.54 -4.01
C LYS A 190 -1.30 -5.53 -3.54
N VAL A 191 -0.85 -6.73 -3.20
CA VAL A 191 -1.70 -7.80 -2.67
C VAL A 191 -1.28 -8.10 -1.23
N ILE A 192 -2.23 -8.03 -0.30
CA ILE A 192 -1.98 -8.32 1.12
C ILE A 192 -2.82 -9.54 1.50
N SER A 193 -2.16 -10.64 1.84
CA SER A 193 -2.81 -11.89 2.24
C SER A 193 -3.16 -11.94 3.73
N GLY A 194 -4.22 -12.68 4.05
CA GLY A 194 -4.66 -12.92 5.43
C GLY A 194 -5.34 -11.71 6.07
N VAL A 195 -5.83 -10.78 5.26
CA VAL A 195 -6.55 -9.57 5.69
C VAL A 195 -7.75 -9.38 4.79
N THR A 196 -8.93 -9.32 5.38
CA THR A 196 -10.19 -9.11 4.65
C THR A 196 -10.48 -7.62 4.46
N LEU A 197 -11.26 -7.31 3.42
CA LEU A 197 -11.75 -5.95 3.18
C LEU A 197 -12.57 -5.43 4.38
N ALA A 198 -13.37 -6.29 5.01
CA ALA A 198 -14.17 -5.92 6.18
C ALA A 198 -13.30 -5.52 7.39
N GLU A 199 -12.19 -6.22 7.64
CA GLU A 199 -11.25 -5.88 8.70
C GLU A 199 -10.61 -4.50 8.48
N ILE A 200 -10.21 -4.21 7.24
CA ILE A 200 -9.62 -2.92 6.86
C ILE A 200 -10.62 -1.77 7.04
N LEU A 201 -11.86 -1.96 6.59
CA LEU A 201 -12.91 -0.96 6.77
C LEU A 201 -13.23 -0.74 8.25
N ARG A 202 -13.29 -1.81 9.07
CA ARG A 202 -13.48 -1.70 10.53
C ARG A 202 -12.32 -0.96 11.20
N LEU A 203 -11.09 -1.27 10.79
CA LEU A 203 -9.88 -0.62 11.27
C LEU A 203 -9.90 0.89 10.97
N SER A 204 -10.36 1.27 9.77
CA SER A 204 -10.45 2.66 9.35
C SER A 204 -11.37 3.51 10.25
N CYS A 205 -12.49 2.95 10.74
CA CYS A 205 -13.32 3.63 11.74
C CYS A 205 -12.53 3.94 13.01
N LYS A 206 -11.77 2.97 13.51
CA LYS A 206 -10.99 3.12 14.75
C LYS A 206 -9.86 4.13 14.56
N VAL A 207 -9.10 4.03 13.47
CA VAL A 207 -8.04 4.99 13.15
C VAL A 207 -8.61 6.41 13.04
N ASN A 208 -9.73 6.60 12.36
CA ASN A 208 -10.37 7.91 12.23
C ASN A 208 -10.84 8.48 13.60
N ILE A 209 -11.19 7.63 14.56
CA ILE A 209 -11.57 8.07 15.92
C ILE A 209 -10.34 8.37 16.78
N TYR A 210 -9.35 7.49 16.78
CA TYR A 210 -8.28 7.48 17.79
C TYR A 210 -6.95 8.06 17.31
N SER A 211 -6.74 8.16 16.00
CA SER A 211 -5.49 8.66 15.41
C SER A 211 -5.62 10.11 14.93
N ASN A 212 -6.82 10.53 14.52
CA ASN A 212 -7.06 11.88 14.03
C ASN A 212 -7.20 12.88 15.18
N ILE A 213 -6.73 14.11 14.94
CA ILE A 213 -6.92 15.25 15.83
C ILE A 213 -8.24 15.92 15.46
N LYS A 214 -9.10 16.16 16.45
CA LYS A 214 -10.34 16.92 16.26
C LYS A 214 -10.32 18.09 17.23
N ARG A 215 -10.35 19.33 16.71
CA ARG A 215 -10.29 20.56 17.51
C ARG A 215 -9.11 20.56 18.49
N ASP A 216 -7.91 20.22 18.00
CA ASP A 216 -6.69 20.07 18.80
C ASP A 216 -6.77 19.04 19.94
N MET A 217 -7.74 18.13 19.91
CA MET A 217 -7.88 17.04 20.87
C MET A 217 -7.61 15.68 20.23
N ARG A 218 -6.97 14.78 20.99
CA ARG A 218 -6.84 13.35 20.69
C ARG A 218 -7.66 12.54 21.68
N ILE A 219 -8.16 11.38 21.24
CA ILE A 219 -8.92 10.47 22.09
C ILE A 219 -8.00 9.36 22.56
N CYS A 220 -7.85 9.19 23.88
CA CYS A 220 -7.15 8.05 24.46
C CYS A 220 -7.88 6.76 24.11
N HIS A 221 -7.22 5.83 23.42
CA HIS A 221 -7.84 4.55 23.05
C HIS A 221 -8.22 3.72 24.28
N GLY A 222 -7.44 3.82 25.37
CA GLY A 222 -7.67 3.09 26.62
C GLY A 222 -8.93 3.53 27.36
N CYS A 223 -9.12 4.83 27.60
CA CYS A 223 -10.22 5.35 28.44
C CYS A 223 -11.24 6.23 27.70
N ASN A 224 -11.07 6.47 26.39
CA ASN A 224 -11.90 7.36 25.55
C ASN A 224 -11.94 8.83 26.00
N LYS A 225 -11.11 9.26 26.95
CA LYS A 225 -11.01 10.67 27.32
C LYS A 225 -10.33 11.45 26.20
N GLN A 226 -10.86 12.64 25.94
CA GLN A 226 -10.22 13.61 25.07
C GLN A 226 -9.09 14.30 25.84
N VAL A 227 -7.95 14.44 25.20
CA VAL A 227 -6.76 15.08 25.76
C VAL A 227 -6.17 16.00 24.71
N GLU A 228 -5.75 17.20 25.10
CA GLU A 228 -5.14 18.18 24.21
C GLU A 228 -3.93 17.59 23.47
N LYS A 229 -3.83 17.90 22.17
CA LYS A 229 -2.71 17.52 21.32
C LYS A 229 -1.43 18.08 21.93
N GLY A 230 -0.39 17.24 22.03
CA GLY A 230 0.90 17.65 22.58
C GLY A 230 0.96 17.65 24.11
N SER A 231 -0.11 17.23 24.80
CA SER A 231 -0.04 16.99 26.24
C SER A 231 1.09 15.97 26.54
N PRO A 232 1.99 16.25 27.49
CA PRO A 232 3.10 15.36 27.84
C PRO A 232 2.63 14.00 28.39
N VAL A 233 1.35 13.91 28.74
CA VAL A 233 0.70 12.71 29.27
C VAL A 233 0.28 11.73 28.15
N LEU A 234 0.18 12.21 26.89
CA LEU A 234 -0.16 11.36 25.74
C LEU A 234 1.08 10.67 25.19
N SER A 235 1.01 9.34 25.11
CA SER A 235 1.98 8.49 24.46
C SER A 235 1.36 7.74 23.29
N LYS A 236 2.07 7.64 22.18
CA LYS A 236 1.66 6.84 21.02
C LYS A 236 2.13 5.39 21.16
N CYS A 237 1.39 4.45 20.58
CA CYS A 237 1.85 3.07 20.47
C CYS A 237 3.16 3.04 19.66
N ALA A 238 4.26 2.59 20.27
CA ALA A 238 5.56 2.52 19.62
C ALA A 238 5.58 1.60 18.39
N ARG A 239 4.72 0.57 18.37
CA ARG A 239 4.70 -0.41 17.27
C ARG A 239 4.00 0.10 16.02
N CYS A 240 2.77 0.60 16.14
CA CYS A 240 2.00 1.04 14.97
C CYS A 240 1.95 2.55 14.78
N GLY A 241 2.36 3.35 15.76
CA GLY A 241 2.32 4.82 15.69
C GLY A 241 0.92 5.46 15.70
N MET A 242 -0.15 4.70 15.54
CA MET A 242 -1.49 5.24 15.27
C MET A 242 -2.33 5.55 16.49
N PHE A 243 -2.26 4.73 17.55
CA PHE A 243 -3.16 4.88 18.71
C PHE A 243 -2.45 5.56 19.87
N TRP A 244 -3.21 6.40 20.59
CA TRP A 244 -2.71 7.25 21.66
C TRP A 244 -3.29 6.88 23.02
N TYR A 245 -2.50 7.07 24.07
CA TYR A 245 -2.83 6.68 25.45
C TYR A 245 -2.36 7.74 26.44
N CYS A 246 -3.20 8.04 27.43
CA CYS A 246 -2.82 8.95 28.53
C CYS A 246 -1.97 8.28 29.62
N SER A 247 -1.80 6.95 29.59
CA SER A 247 -0.99 6.22 30.56
C SER A 247 -0.66 4.81 30.05
N LYS A 248 0.34 4.17 30.68
CA LYS A 248 0.67 2.76 30.43
C LYS A 248 -0.51 1.83 30.74
N ASP A 249 -1.29 2.11 31.78
CA ASP A 249 -2.49 1.32 32.11
C ASP A 249 -3.55 1.43 31.02
N CYS A 250 -3.76 2.63 30.47
CA CYS A 250 -4.64 2.82 29.32
C CYS A 250 -4.13 2.08 28.08
N GLN A 251 -2.81 2.01 27.87
CA GLN A 251 -2.22 1.21 26.80
C GLN A 251 -2.48 -0.28 26.98
N VAL A 252 -2.27 -0.81 28.19
CA VAL A 252 -2.55 -2.22 28.53
C VAL A 252 -4.05 -2.54 28.38
N ALA A 253 -4.92 -1.66 28.86
CA ALA A 253 -6.37 -1.80 28.71
C ALA A 253 -6.78 -1.77 27.24
N GLY A 254 -6.24 -0.85 26.45
CA GLY A 254 -6.46 -0.77 25.00
C GLY A 254 -6.00 -2.04 24.28
N TRP A 255 -4.84 -2.58 24.67
CA TRP A 255 -4.25 -3.80 24.14
C TRP A 255 -5.10 -5.04 24.40
N LYS A 256 -5.47 -5.28 25.66
CA LYS A 256 -6.17 -6.50 26.09
C LYS A 256 -7.68 -6.45 25.85
N ASN A 257 -8.32 -5.30 26.09
CA ASN A 257 -9.78 -5.22 26.24
C ASN A 257 -10.48 -4.52 25.06
N LYS A 258 -9.74 -3.77 24.23
CA LYS A 258 -10.31 -3.00 23.11
C LYS A 258 -9.85 -3.45 21.72
N GLY A 259 -9.17 -4.60 21.66
CA GLY A 259 -8.74 -5.21 20.40
C GLY A 259 -7.57 -4.49 19.71
N HIS A 260 -6.83 -3.63 20.41
CA HIS A 260 -5.67 -2.97 19.79
C HIS A 260 -4.60 -3.97 19.36
N LYS A 261 -4.48 -5.14 20.01
CA LYS A 261 -3.51 -6.17 19.62
C LYS A 261 -3.66 -6.57 18.15
N ASP A 262 -4.89 -6.83 17.71
CA ASP A 262 -5.18 -7.27 16.34
C ASP A 262 -5.09 -6.09 15.37
N ASP A 263 -5.63 -4.94 15.76
CA ASP A 263 -5.54 -3.70 14.97
C ASP A 263 -4.08 -3.28 14.76
N CYS A 264 -3.22 -3.41 15.77
CA CYS A 264 -1.80 -3.08 15.73
C CYS A 264 -1.02 -4.03 14.83
N LYS A 265 -1.42 -5.31 14.73
CA LYS A 265 -0.84 -6.25 13.78
C LYS A 265 -1.10 -5.79 12.34
N LEU A 266 -2.34 -5.40 12.03
CA LEU A 266 -2.72 -4.90 10.71
C LEU A 266 -2.01 -3.57 10.38
N LEU A 267 -2.00 -2.62 11.31
CA LEU A 267 -1.33 -1.33 11.15
C LEU A 267 0.20 -1.44 11.12
N GLY A 268 0.76 -2.58 11.56
CA GLY A 268 2.18 -2.88 11.40
C GLY A 268 2.56 -3.30 9.98
N ILE A 269 1.59 -3.62 9.12
CA ILE A 269 1.82 -3.91 7.71
C ILE A 269 2.04 -2.58 6.99
N LYS A 270 3.26 -2.37 6.48
CA LYS A 270 3.70 -1.09 5.92
C LYS A 270 2.75 -0.55 4.84
N VAL A 271 2.25 -1.41 3.95
CA VAL A 271 1.28 -1.01 2.90
C VAL A 271 -0.02 -0.46 3.48
N ILE A 272 -0.55 -1.10 4.53
CA ILE A 272 -1.78 -0.62 5.19
C ILE A 272 -1.49 0.69 5.91
N TYR A 273 -0.37 0.77 6.62
CA TYR A 273 0.06 1.98 7.30
C TYR A 273 0.19 3.15 6.32
N ASP A 274 0.93 2.96 5.22
CA ASP A 274 1.13 3.98 4.21
C ASP A 274 -0.21 4.41 3.58
N ALA A 275 -1.15 3.48 3.36
CA ALA A 275 -2.49 3.80 2.87
C ALA A 275 -3.34 4.66 3.82
N PHE A 276 -3.02 4.65 5.11
CA PHE A 276 -3.63 5.54 6.10
C PHE A 276 -2.90 6.88 6.22
N CYS A 277 -1.56 6.87 6.17
CA CYS A 277 -0.71 7.99 6.57
C CYS A 277 -0.24 8.88 5.43
N ARG A 278 -0.12 8.30 4.23
CA ARG A 278 0.48 8.96 3.08
C ARG A 278 -0.62 9.21 2.07
N ASP A 279 -0.45 10.30 1.32
CA ASP A 279 -1.10 10.38 0.03
C ASP A 279 -0.77 9.11 -0.78
N PRO A 280 -1.67 8.68 -1.67
CA PRO A 280 -1.37 7.56 -2.54
C PRO A 280 -0.05 7.74 -3.31
N GLU A 281 0.36 8.97 -3.60
CA GLU A 281 1.68 9.25 -4.16
C GLU A 281 2.83 8.72 -3.29
N GLY A 282 2.83 8.95 -1.98
CA GLY A 282 3.83 8.44 -1.05
C GLY A 282 3.81 6.92 -0.85
N MET A 283 2.71 6.24 -1.22
CA MET A 283 2.64 4.77 -1.30
C MET A 283 3.31 4.22 -2.55
N ILE A 284 3.16 4.91 -3.67
CA ILE A 284 3.62 4.50 -5.00
C ILE A 284 5.08 4.90 -5.18
N ASN A 285 5.43 6.07 -4.66
CA ASN A 285 6.74 6.71 -4.73
C ASN A 285 7.20 7.13 -3.34
N PRO A 286 7.82 6.24 -2.56
CA PRO A 286 8.29 6.57 -1.23
C PRO A 286 9.54 7.46 -1.28
N ILE A 287 9.53 8.63 -1.92
CA ILE A 287 10.61 9.66 -2.02
C ILE A 287 11.95 9.16 -2.60
N GLY A 288 12.18 7.85 -2.60
CA GLY A 288 13.37 7.20 -3.05
C GLY A 288 13.35 6.91 -4.53
N TRP A 289 12.20 6.93 -5.22
CA TRP A 289 12.11 6.52 -6.63
C TRP A 289 12.82 7.48 -7.59
N GLU A 290 12.82 8.81 -7.38
CA GLU A 290 13.52 9.76 -8.26
C GLU A 290 15.04 9.59 -8.12
N LEU A 291 15.52 9.51 -6.88
CA LEU A 291 16.93 9.23 -6.59
C LEU A 291 17.30 7.80 -6.99
N ARG A 292 16.40 6.83 -6.83
CA ARG A 292 16.56 5.44 -7.25
C ARG A 292 16.53 5.33 -8.77
N THR A 293 15.67 5.99 -9.50
CA THR A 293 15.57 5.92 -10.98
C THR A 293 16.77 6.63 -11.61
N MET A 294 17.23 7.73 -11.01
CA MET A 294 18.51 8.35 -11.37
C MET A 294 19.71 7.42 -11.11
N PHE A 295 19.69 6.59 -10.06
CA PHE A 295 20.72 5.58 -9.80
C PHE A 295 20.50 4.24 -10.56
N PHE A 296 19.25 3.86 -10.85
CA PHE A 296 18.84 2.59 -11.46
C PHE A 296 18.94 2.65 -12.97
N ASN A 297 18.73 3.79 -13.63
CA ASN A 297 19.06 3.93 -15.06
C ASN A 297 20.57 3.69 -15.35
N ALA A 298 21.44 3.82 -14.33
CA ALA A 298 22.86 3.45 -14.43
C ALA A 298 23.16 2.00 -14.02
N LEU A 299 22.25 1.34 -13.29
CA LEU A 299 22.39 -0.02 -12.73
C LEU A 299 21.56 -1.10 -13.48
N ASP A 300 20.48 -0.71 -14.17
CA ASP A 300 19.54 -1.58 -14.88
C ASP A 300 20.15 -2.21 -16.12
N TRP A 301 21.15 -1.58 -16.75
CA TRP A 301 21.92 -2.24 -17.81
C TRP A 301 22.70 -3.46 -17.30
N ALA A 302 23.00 -3.53 -15.99
CA ALA A 302 23.80 -4.60 -15.38
C ALA A 302 22.98 -5.62 -14.55
N LYS A 303 21.73 -5.29 -14.14
CA LYS A 303 20.93 -6.09 -13.19
C LYS A 303 19.67 -6.76 -13.73
N LEU A 304 19.33 -6.58 -15.02
CA LEU A 304 18.20 -7.24 -15.70
C LEU A 304 18.24 -8.79 -15.73
N THR A 305 19.14 -9.43 -14.97
CA THR A 305 19.29 -10.90 -14.90
C THR A 305 19.15 -11.52 -13.51
N SER A 306 18.76 -10.82 -12.42
CA SER A 306 18.84 -11.46 -11.08
C SER A 306 17.86 -11.13 -9.93
N ASN A 307 16.79 -10.33 -10.06
CA ASN A 307 15.80 -10.19 -8.95
C ASN A 307 14.37 -10.60 -9.35
N ALA A 308 13.74 -11.40 -8.49
CA ALA A 308 12.51 -12.14 -8.74
C ALA A 308 11.26 -11.24 -8.78
N THR A 309 10.84 -10.89 -9.99
CA THR A 309 9.41 -10.77 -10.30
C THR A 309 8.80 -12.16 -10.09
N VAL A 310 7.80 -12.27 -9.21
CA VAL A 310 7.01 -13.50 -9.16
C VAL A 310 6.22 -13.52 -10.46
N SER A 311 6.62 -14.38 -11.39
CA SER A 311 5.85 -14.56 -12.62
C SER A 311 4.43 -14.99 -12.25
N ILE A 312 3.45 -14.65 -13.09
CA ILE A 312 2.07 -15.11 -12.89
C ILE A 312 2.07 -16.65 -12.72
N ALA A 313 2.95 -17.37 -13.42
CA ALA A 313 3.16 -18.82 -13.28
C ALA A 313 3.62 -19.26 -11.87
N ASP A 314 4.39 -18.45 -11.13
CA ASP A 314 4.82 -18.77 -9.77
C ASP A 314 3.78 -18.40 -8.71
N LEU A 315 2.94 -17.40 -8.99
CA LEU A 315 1.69 -17.15 -8.26
C LEU A 315 0.74 -18.35 -8.40
N ILE A 316 0.61 -18.89 -9.61
CA ILE A 316 -0.23 -20.05 -9.93
C ILE A 316 0.18 -21.30 -9.16
N LYS A 317 1.49 -21.58 -9.02
CA LYS A 317 1.98 -22.72 -8.22
C LYS A 317 1.61 -22.63 -6.73
N LYS A 318 1.31 -21.42 -6.23
CA LYS A 318 1.07 -21.12 -4.81
C LYS A 318 -0.42 -20.96 -4.47
N VAL A 319 -1.28 -20.87 -5.47
CA VAL A 319 -2.74 -20.83 -5.25
C VAL A 319 -3.25 -22.26 -5.25
N GLN A 320 -3.66 -22.76 -4.08
CA GLN A 320 -4.43 -24.01 -4.00
C GLN A 320 -5.70 -23.83 -4.85
N PRO A 321 -5.98 -24.73 -5.81
CA PRO A 321 -7.23 -24.65 -6.56
C PRO A 321 -8.38 -24.72 -5.56
N ILE A 322 -9.11 -23.62 -5.46
CA ILE A 322 -10.41 -23.62 -4.82
C ILE A 322 -11.23 -24.54 -5.72
N GLY A 323 -11.57 -25.72 -5.22
CA GLY A 323 -12.63 -26.51 -5.81
C GLY A 323 -13.81 -25.57 -5.94
N VAL A 324 -14.10 -25.16 -7.17
CA VAL A 324 -15.33 -24.46 -7.50
C VAL A 324 -16.40 -25.45 -7.06
N ALA A 325 -17.02 -25.19 -5.91
CA ALA A 325 -18.23 -25.88 -5.55
C ALA A 325 -19.18 -25.64 -6.72
N SER A 326 -19.38 -26.69 -7.53
CA SER A 326 -20.39 -26.67 -8.57
C SER A 326 -21.67 -26.22 -7.92
N GLU A 327 -22.37 -25.32 -8.59
CA GLU A 327 -23.74 -24.92 -8.29
C GLU A 327 -24.50 -26.08 -7.64
N ASN A 328 -24.93 -25.89 -6.39
CA ASN A 328 -25.92 -26.76 -5.79
C ASN A 328 -27.11 -26.80 -6.77
N PRO A 329 -27.58 -27.98 -7.22
CA PRO A 329 -28.87 -28.04 -7.86
C PRO A 329 -29.90 -27.53 -6.86
N ALA A 330 -30.80 -26.67 -7.33
CA ALA A 330 -31.87 -26.08 -6.53
C ALA A 330 -32.48 -27.12 -5.58
N PRO A 331 -32.74 -26.78 -4.30
CA PRO A 331 -33.44 -27.70 -3.41
C PRO A 331 -34.76 -28.09 -4.09
N LYS A 332 -34.99 -29.38 -4.28
CA LYS A 332 -36.27 -29.91 -4.76
C LYS A 332 -37.35 -29.42 -3.79
N VAL A 333 -38.05 -28.35 -4.19
CA VAL A 333 -39.24 -27.87 -3.51
C VAL A 333 -40.25 -29.01 -3.60
N LYS A 334 -40.58 -29.62 -2.46
CA LYS A 334 -41.70 -30.55 -2.39
C LYS A 334 -42.97 -29.81 -2.83
N PRO A 335 -43.87 -30.44 -3.60
CA PRO A 335 -45.12 -29.80 -4.00
C PRO A 335 -45.85 -29.26 -2.77
N ALA A 336 -46.38 -28.03 -2.85
CA ALA A 336 -47.06 -27.34 -1.75
C ALA A 336 -48.15 -28.19 -1.06
N ASN A 337 -48.68 -29.20 -1.76
CA ASN A 337 -49.69 -30.12 -1.25
C ASN A 337 -49.15 -31.05 -0.14
N GLN A 338 -47.87 -31.45 -0.15
CA GLN A 338 -47.30 -32.28 0.92
C GLN A 338 -47.08 -31.50 2.24
N MET A 339 -46.98 -30.18 2.17
CA MET A 339 -46.78 -29.33 3.34
C MET A 339 -48.11 -29.04 4.05
N ILE A 340 -49.22 -29.01 3.31
CA ILE A 340 -50.58 -28.88 3.84
C ILE A 340 -51.01 -30.15 4.58
N ASP A 341 -50.73 -31.34 4.02
CA ASP A 341 -51.09 -32.61 4.67
C ASP A 341 -50.33 -32.78 6.00
N THR A 342 -49.05 -32.38 6.05
CA THR A 342 -48.23 -32.42 7.28
C THR A 342 -48.68 -31.40 8.34
N LEU A 343 -49.30 -30.29 7.92
CA LEU A 343 -49.86 -29.28 8.83
C LEU A 343 -51.23 -29.69 9.36
N LEU A 344 -52.06 -30.34 8.54
CA LEU A 344 -53.36 -30.87 8.95
C LEU A 344 -53.21 -32.06 9.91
N GLU A 345 -52.20 -32.90 9.72
CA GLU A 345 -51.88 -34.01 10.64
C GLU A 345 -51.45 -33.48 12.03
N LYS A 346 -50.80 -32.31 12.09
CA LYS A 346 -50.38 -31.67 13.35
C LYS A 346 -51.47 -30.85 14.03
N LEU A 347 -52.50 -30.43 13.30
CA LEU A 347 -53.63 -29.67 13.85
C LEU A 347 -54.76 -30.57 14.36
N GLY A 348 -54.77 -31.85 13.99
CA GLY A 348 -55.74 -32.83 14.50
C GLY A 348 -55.55 -33.23 15.98
N ASP A 349 -54.41 -32.88 16.58
CA ASP A 349 -54.04 -33.25 17.96
C ASP A 349 -54.31 -32.14 19.00
N LEU A 350 -54.86 -30.99 18.59
CA LEU A 350 -55.22 -29.91 19.53
C LEU A 350 -56.69 -30.07 19.95
N GLY A 351 -56.89 -30.40 21.23
CA GLY A 351 -58.20 -30.52 21.85
C GLY A 351 -58.94 -29.18 21.93
N PRO A 352 -60.24 -29.19 22.23
CA PRO A 352 -61.15 -28.05 22.01
C PRO A 352 -60.95 -26.82 22.92
N ASP A 353 -59.86 -26.72 23.69
CA ASP A 353 -59.60 -25.61 24.61
C ASP A 353 -58.25 -24.88 24.39
N ASP A 354 -57.53 -25.10 23.28
CA ASP A 354 -56.31 -24.35 22.91
C ASP A 354 -56.43 -23.57 21.58
#